data_AF-A0A2C8FE79-F1
#
_entry.id   AF-A0A2C8FE79-F1
#
_cell.length_a   1.000
_cell.length_b   1.000
_cell.length_c   1.000
_cell.angle_alpha   90.00
_cell.angle_beta   90.00
_cell.angle_gamma   90.00
#
_symmetry.space_group_name_H-M   'P 1'
#
loop_
_entity.id
_entity.type
_entity.pdbx_description
1 polymer ?
#
loop_
_entity_poly.entity_id
_entity_poly.type
_entity_poly.pdbx_seq_one_letter_code
_entity_poly.pdbx_strand_id
1 'polypeptide(L)'
;MQRARNHKNRRGSSIVEVALLLPIFMMIMMGVMDFARLYWTQSVVRGAAYEGVRAAILAETTNTQVESIILSELSIGGVEATPSVTVGTREPQQPVDVTVAVPFTFLAIDRLIPPLGGVNQVTATAVMTHER
;
A
#
# COMPACT_ATOMS: atom_id res chain seq x y z
N MET A 1 2.55 70.64 5.71
CA MET A 1 1.68 69.55 6.20
C MET A 1 2.03 68.26 5.45
N GLN A 2 2.92 67.42 5.99
CA GLN A 2 3.35 66.16 5.35
C GLN A 2 2.51 64.99 5.89
N ARG A 3 1.71 64.36 5.01
CA ARG A 3 1.00 63.11 5.33
C ARG A 3 2.00 61.95 5.28
N ALA A 4 2.35 61.40 6.44
CA ALA A 4 3.09 60.14 6.54
C ALA A 4 2.20 59.00 6.00
N ARG A 5 2.56 58.44 4.84
CA ARG A 5 1.94 57.23 4.29
C ARG A 5 2.35 56.04 5.15
N ASN A 6 1.37 55.45 5.81
CA ASN A 6 1.53 54.31 6.71
C ASN A 6 1.92 53.05 5.91
N HIS A 7 3.21 52.73 5.85
CA HIS A 7 3.76 51.63 5.05
C HIS A 7 3.79 50.29 5.82
N LYS A 8 2.78 50.00 6.65
CA LYS A 8 2.81 48.90 7.64
C LYS A 8 2.03 47.63 7.29
N ASN A 9 1.47 47.45 6.09
CA ASN A 9 0.47 46.39 5.87
C ASN A 9 0.79 45.27 4.86
N ARG A 10 2.03 45.14 4.36
CA ARG A 10 2.34 44.11 3.35
C ARG A 10 2.73 42.74 3.94
N ARG A 11 3.35 42.69 5.13
CA ARG A 11 3.84 41.45 5.74
C ARG A 11 2.74 40.54 6.30
N GLY A 12 1.66 41.12 6.85
CA GLY A 12 0.51 40.35 7.35
C GLY A 12 -0.33 39.72 6.25
N SER A 13 -0.43 40.37 5.09
CA SER A 13 -1.22 39.88 3.95
C SER A 13 -0.68 38.57 3.38
N SER A 14 0.64 38.42 3.26
CA SER A 14 1.25 37.21 2.70
C SER A 14 1.08 35.98 3.60
N ILE A 15 1.04 36.16 4.92
CA ILE A 15 0.77 35.06 5.87
C ILE A 15 -0.67 34.56 5.71
N VAL A 16 -1.62 35.48 5.53
CA VAL A 16 -3.04 35.12 5.32
C VAL A 16 -3.25 34.40 3.99
N GLU A 17 -2.56 34.83 2.93
CA GLU A 17 -2.63 34.17 1.62
C GLU A 17 -2.13 32.71 1.68
N VAL A 18 -1.01 32.47 2.34
CA VAL A 18 -0.49 31.10 2.54
C VAL A 18 -1.41 30.28 3.44
N ALA A 19 -1.96 30.88 4.50
CA ALA A 19 -2.88 30.19 5.41
C ALA A 19 -4.16 29.70 4.70
N LEU A 20 -4.61 30.39 3.64
CA LEU A 20 -5.76 29.96 2.84
C LEU A 20 -5.43 28.80 1.89
N LEU A 21 -4.19 28.72 1.38
CA LEU A 21 -3.74 27.65 0.49
C LEU A 21 -3.31 26.38 1.24
N LEU A 22 -2.82 26.55 2.46
CA LEU A 22 -2.26 25.46 3.28
C LEU A 22 -3.22 24.26 3.46
N PRO A 23 -4.53 24.42 3.71
CA PRO A 23 -5.45 23.30 3.84
C PRO A 23 -5.54 22.44 2.56
N ILE A 24 -5.58 23.09 1.38
CA ILE A 24 -5.65 22.39 0.09
C ILE A 24 -4.32 21.67 -0.18
N PHE A 25 -3.19 22.34 0.09
CA PHE A 25 -1.87 21.73 -0.03
C PHE A 25 -1.73 20.51 0.88
N MET A 26 -2.17 20.60 2.13
CA MET A 26 -2.14 19.47 3.08
C MET A 26 -3.03 18.32 2.63
N MET A 27 -4.21 18.61 2.06
CA MET A 27 -5.09 17.59 1.49
C MET A 27 -4.41 16.82 0.35
N ILE A 28 -3.73 17.53 -0.55
CA ILE A 28 -2.98 16.90 -1.65
C ILE A 28 -1.83 16.06 -1.11
N MET A 29 -1.06 16.57 -0.14
CA MET A 29 0.05 15.83 0.49
C MET A 29 -0.43 14.54 1.15
N MET A 30 -1.52 14.59 1.91
CA MET A 30 -2.10 13.39 2.52
C MET A 30 -2.57 12.38 1.46
N GLY A 31 -3.19 12.84 0.38
CA GLY A 31 -3.57 11.97 -0.74
C GLY A 31 -2.36 11.29 -1.38
N VAL A 32 -1.28 12.03 -1.64
CA VAL A 32 -0.04 11.45 -2.18
C VAL A 32 0.56 10.41 -1.25
N MET A 33 0.57 10.65 0.07
CA MET A 33 1.05 9.66 1.05
C MET A 33 0.22 8.38 1.04
N ASP A 34 -1.10 8.51 0.94
CA ASP A 34 -2.02 7.38 0.85
C ASP A 34 -1.76 6.51 -0.38
N PHE A 35 -1.60 7.12 -1.55
CA PHE A 35 -1.26 6.40 -2.78
C PHE A 35 0.16 5.81 -2.75
N ALA A 36 1.13 6.51 -2.17
CA ALA A 36 2.47 5.99 -1.98
C ALA A 36 2.46 4.72 -1.11
N ARG A 37 1.69 4.73 -0.02
CA ARG A 37 1.51 3.56 0.85
C ARG A 37 0.80 2.42 0.11
N LEU A 38 -0.25 2.72 -0.66
CA LEU A 38 -0.94 1.70 -1.47
C LEU A 38 0.04 1.02 -2.45
N TYR A 39 0.80 1.82 -3.18
CA TYR A 39 1.78 1.31 -4.15
C TYR A 39 2.88 0.48 -3.47
N TRP A 40 3.40 0.95 -2.33
CA TRP A 40 4.38 0.20 -1.54
C TRP A 40 3.83 -1.15 -1.10
N THR A 41 2.64 -1.19 -0.49
CA THR A 41 1.98 -2.42 -0.08
C THR A 41 1.79 -3.37 -1.27
N GLN A 42 1.38 -2.85 -2.43
CA GLN A 42 1.24 -3.67 -3.64
C GLN A 42 2.57 -4.31 -4.08
N SER A 43 3.68 -3.59 -3.98
CA SER A 43 5.00 -4.12 -4.29
C SER A 43 5.40 -5.23 -3.32
N VAL A 44 5.20 -5.02 -2.02
CA VAL A 44 5.52 -6.00 -0.97
C VAL A 44 4.66 -7.27 -1.12
N VAL A 45 3.34 -7.13 -1.28
CA VAL A 45 2.40 -8.25 -1.46
C VAL A 45 2.75 -9.08 -2.69
N ARG A 46 3.17 -8.42 -3.79
CA ARG A 46 3.64 -9.11 -4.99
C ARG A 46 4.91 -9.91 -4.72
N GLY A 47 5.90 -9.32 -4.04
CA GLY A 47 7.13 -10.01 -3.64
C GLY A 47 6.84 -11.24 -2.79
N ALA A 48 5.98 -11.09 -1.78
CA ALA A 48 5.56 -12.19 -0.91
C ALA A 48 4.85 -13.31 -1.68
N ALA A 49 3.97 -12.98 -2.63
CA ALA A 49 3.33 -13.99 -3.49
C ALA A 49 4.36 -14.75 -4.35
N TYR A 50 5.38 -14.07 -4.88
CA TYR A 50 6.45 -14.71 -5.66
C TYR A 50 7.30 -15.66 -4.83
N GLU A 51 7.68 -15.26 -3.62
CA GLU A 51 8.46 -16.15 -2.74
C GLU A 51 7.59 -17.31 -2.23
N GLY A 52 6.31 -17.05 -1.97
CA GLY A 52 5.33 -18.08 -1.63
C GLY A 52 5.16 -19.13 -2.73
N VAL A 53 4.99 -18.72 -4.00
CA VAL A 53 4.89 -19.69 -5.11
C VAL A 53 6.20 -20.43 -5.35
N ARG A 54 7.34 -19.77 -5.15
CA ARG A 54 8.66 -20.42 -5.23
C ARG A 54 8.84 -21.49 -4.15
N ALA A 55 8.29 -21.30 -2.96
CA ALA A 55 8.24 -22.36 -1.96
C ALA A 55 7.21 -23.44 -2.33
N ALA A 56 6.09 -23.06 -2.96
CA ALA A 56 5.01 -23.96 -3.32
C ALA A 56 5.33 -24.90 -4.52
N ILE A 57 6.40 -24.68 -5.29
CA ILE A 57 6.81 -25.65 -6.32
C ILE A 57 7.61 -26.84 -5.75
N LEU A 58 8.07 -26.76 -4.50
CA LEU A 58 8.86 -27.83 -3.87
C LEU A 58 7.93 -28.89 -3.26
N ALA A 59 8.00 -30.13 -3.73
CA ALA A 59 7.14 -31.23 -3.27
C ALA A 59 7.13 -31.44 -1.73
N GLU A 60 8.25 -31.17 -1.05
CA GLU A 60 8.42 -31.38 0.40
C GLU A 60 7.86 -30.23 1.27
N THR A 61 7.49 -29.10 0.66
CA THR A 61 7.06 -27.92 1.41
C THR A 61 5.57 -28.02 1.75
N THR A 62 5.18 -27.77 3.00
CA THR A 62 3.77 -27.74 3.41
C THR A 62 3.14 -26.37 3.21
N ASN A 63 1.81 -26.28 3.13
CA ASN A 63 1.11 -25.00 3.01
C ASN A 63 1.42 -24.06 4.20
N THR A 64 1.58 -24.61 5.41
CA THR A 64 1.98 -23.83 6.59
C THR A 64 3.37 -23.21 6.43
N GLN A 65 4.31 -23.91 5.78
CA GLN A 65 5.63 -23.34 5.48
C GLN A 65 5.56 -22.24 4.43
N VAL A 66 4.74 -22.42 3.38
CA VAL A 66 4.47 -21.39 2.37
C VAL A 66 3.89 -20.13 3.03
N GLU A 67 2.88 -20.29 3.89
CA GLU A 67 2.28 -19.20 4.66
C GLU A 67 3.30 -18.51 5.56
N SER A 68 4.16 -19.26 6.26
CA SER A 68 5.21 -18.67 7.11
C SER A 68 6.20 -17.82 6.32
N ILE A 69 6.55 -18.25 5.10
CA ILE A 69 7.44 -17.50 4.20
C ILE A 69 6.76 -16.21 3.76
N ILE A 70 5.50 -16.28 3.30
CA ILE A 70 4.72 -15.11 2.91
C ILE A 70 4.62 -14.11 4.06
N LEU A 71 4.31 -14.58 5.29
CA LEU A 71 4.23 -13.74 6.48
C LEU A 71 5.56 -13.06 6.81
N SER A 72 6.68 -13.77 6.64
CA SER A 72 8.02 -13.21 6.82
C SER A 72 8.30 -12.10 5.80
N GLU A 73 8.01 -12.33 4.52
CA GLU A 73 8.20 -11.33 3.45
C GLU A 73 7.33 -10.08 3.65
N LEU A 74 6.07 -10.26 4.05
CA LEU A 74 5.18 -9.13 4.38
C LEU A 74 5.72 -8.32 5.57
N SER A 75 6.20 -9.00 6.61
CA SER A 75 6.80 -8.37 7.80
C SER A 75 8.07 -7.57 7.46
N ILE A 76 8.97 -8.14 6.65
CA ILE A 76 10.17 -7.45 6.15
C ILE A 76 9.79 -6.18 5.38
N GLY A 77 8.72 -6.24 4.57
CA GLY A 77 8.18 -5.10 3.84
C GLY A 77 7.38 -4.10 4.69
N GLY A 78 7.26 -4.32 6.00
CA GLY A 78 6.52 -3.45 6.93
C GLY A 78 4.99 -3.54 6.80
N VAL A 79 4.49 -4.65 6.26
CA VAL A 79 3.05 -4.91 6.08
C VAL A 79 2.59 -5.87 7.19
N GLU A 80 2.11 -5.31 8.31
CA GLU A 80 1.76 -6.07 9.53
C GLU A 80 0.30 -6.55 9.57
N ALA A 81 -0.50 -6.23 8.55
CA ALA A 81 -1.89 -6.65 8.49
C ALA A 81 -1.99 -8.16 8.21
N THR A 82 -2.92 -8.84 8.88
CA THR A 82 -3.16 -10.28 8.70
C THR A 82 -3.58 -10.58 7.25
N PRO A 83 -2.77 -11.30 6.46
CA PRO A 83 -3.14 -11.66 5.10
C PRO A 83 -4.14 -12.83 5.07
N SER A 84 -4.89 -12.95 3.99
CA SER A 84 -5.43 -14.23 3.54
C SER A 84 -4.51 -14.80 2.45
N VAL A 85 -4.11 -16.05 2.63
CA VAL A 85 -3.26 -16.78 1.69
C VAL A 85 -4.08 -17.92 1.10
N THR A 86 -3.98 -18.12 -0.20
CA THR A 86 -4.59 -19.25 -0.89
C THR A 86 -3.53 -19.87 -1.79
N VAL A 87 -3.21 -21.13 -1.53
CA VAL A 87 -2.31 -21.95 -2.34
C VAL A 87 -3.18 -22.87 -3.17
N GLY A 88 -3.00 -22.82 -4.49
CA GLY A 88 -3.70 -23.68 -5.44
C GLY A 88 -3.27 -25.13 -5.35
N THR A 89 -3.86 -25.95 -6.22
CA THR A 89 -3.57 -27.38 -6.29
C THR A 89 -2.13 -27.62 -6.71
N ARG A 90 -1.44 -28.51 -6.00
CA ARG A 90 -0.03 -28.84 -6.23
C ARG A 90 0.04 -30.20 -6.88
N GLU A 91 0.04 -30.20 -8.21
CA GLU A 91 0.15 -31.42 -9.01
C GLU A 91 1.46 -31.41 -9.81
N PRO A 92 2.12 -32.57 -9.93
CA PRO A 92 3.22 -32.81 -10.86
C PRO A 92 3.06 -32.14 -12.22
N GLN A 93 4.05 -31.31 -12.61
CA GLN A 93 4.12 -30.64 -13.91
C GLN A 93 2.95 -29.68 -14.22
N GLN A 94 2.08 -29.39 -13.26
CA GLN A 94 1.00 -28.39 -13.41
C GLN A 94 1.40 -27.04 -12.80
N PRO A 95 0.83 -25.93 -13.28
CA PRO A 95 1.03 -24.63 -12.66
C PRO A 95 0.40 -24.60 -11.25
N VAL A 96 1.16 -24.09 -10.29
CA VAL A 96 0.70 -23.76 -8.94
C VAL A 96 0.53 -22.26 -8.86
N ASP A 97 -0.65 -21.82 -8.43
CA ASP A 97 -0.95 -20.43 -8.11
C ASP A 97 -0.90 -20.19 -6.60
N VAL A 98 -0.28 -19.08 -6.20
CA VAL A 98 -0.32 -18.59 -4.82
C VAL A 98 -0.90 -17.18 -4.85
N THR A 99 -2.02 -17.00 -4.16
CA THR A 99 -2.69 -15.71 -4.00
C THR A 99 -2.51 -15.21 -2.58
N VAL A 100 -2.07 -13.96 -2.45
CA VAL A 100 -1.91 -13.25 -1.18
C VAL A 100 -2.80 -12.01 -1.23
N ALA A 101 -3.71 -11.87 -0.27
CA ALA A 101 -4.52 -10.67 -0.10
C ALA A 101 -4.30 -10.08 1.29
N VAL A 102 -4.03 -8.78 1.35
CA VAL A 102 -3.81 -8.04 2.59
C VAL A 102 -4.86 -6.93 2.71
N PRO A 103 -5.57 -6.80 3.83
CA PRO A 103 -6.52 -5.72 4.01
C PRO A 103 -5.80 -4.37 3.99
N PHE A 104 -6.41 -3.39 3.33
CA PHE A 104 -5.85 -2.05 3.16
C PHE A 104 -6.94 -1.01 3.40
N THR A 105 -6.56 0.10 4.00
CA THR A 105 -7.45 1.23 4.28
C THR A 105 -6.64 2.49 4.10
N PHE A 106 -7.23 3.49 3.44
CA PHE A 106 -6.61 4.79 3.29
C PHE A 106 -6.70 5.56 4.62
N LEU A 107 -5.66 6.32 4.94
CA LEU A 107 -5.61 7.09 6.18
C LEU A 107 -6.38 8.40 6.05
N ALA A 108 -6.25 9.06 4.89
CA ALA A 108 -6.86 10.36 4.63
C ALA A 108 -8.02 10.26 3.63
N ILE A 109 -7.86 9.56 2.50
CA ILE A 109 -8.86 9.53 1.42
C ILE A 109 -10.21 9.01 1.91
N ASP A 110 -10.23 7.91 2.68
CA ASP A 110 -11.48 7.32 3.20
C ASP A 110 -12.26 8.29 4.10
N ARG A 111 -11.56 9.19 4.80
CA ARG A 111 -12.18 10.17 5.72
C ARG A 111 -12.53 11.49 5.03
N LEU A 112 -11.73 11.91 4.06
CA LEU A 112 -11.89 13.20 3.38
C LEU A 112 -12.83 13.12 2.19
N ILE A 113 -12.78 12.03 1.41
CA ILE A 113 -13.60 11.81 0.23
C ILE A 113 -14.02 10.32 0.19
N PRO A 114 -14.97 9.90 1.05
CA PRO A 114 -15.38 8.50 1.15
C PRO A 114 -15.73 7.81 -0.19
N PRO A 115 -16.35 8.50 -1.18
CA PRO A 115 -16.62 7.89 -2.49
C PRO A 115 -15.37 7.46 -3.27
N LEU A 116 -14.18 8.00 -2.96
CA LEU A 116 -12.91 7.63 -3.58
C LEU A 116 -12.17 6.50 -2.84
N GLY A 117 -12.62 6.19 -1.62
CA GLY A 117 -12.11 5.13 -0.75
C GLY A 117 -12.67 3.75 -1.10
N GLY A 118 -12.33 3.23 -2.28
CA GLY A 118 -12.88 1.96 -2.79
C GLY A 118 -12.00 0.73 -2.58
N VAL A 119 -10.76 0.92 -2.14
CA VAL A 119 -9.78 -0.17 -1.99
C VAL A 119 -9.76 -0.62 -0.54
N ASN A 120 -10.30 -1.82 -0.28
CA ASN A 120 -10.32 -2.43 1.05
C ASN A 120 -9.27 -3.55 1.23
N GLN A 121 -8.60 -3.95 0.15
CA GLN A 121 -7.55 -4.95 0.17
C GLN A 121 -6.60 -4.79 -1.02
N VAL A 122 -5.37 -5.25 -0.86
CA VAL A 122 -4.37 -5.38 -1.90
C VAL A 122 -4.13 -6.86 -2.13
N THR A 123 -4.31 -7.31 -3.37
CA THR A 123 -4.19 -8.72 -3.75
C THR A 123 -3.13 -8.88 -4.84
N ALA A 124 -2.31 -9.93 -4.72
CA ALA A 124 -1.42 -10.38 -5.78
C ALA A 124 -1.48 -11.91 -5.91
N THR A 125 -1.41 -12.39 -7.14
CA THR A 125 -1.32 -13.81 -7.47
C THR A 125 -0.05 -14.05 -8.27
N ALA A 126 0.73 -15.05 -7.87
CA ALA A 126 1.91 -15.52 -8.59
C ALA A 126 1.69 -16.97 -9.03
N VAL A 127 2.20 -17.33 -10.20
CA VAL A 127 2.02 -18.67 -10.80
C VAL A 127 3.38 -19.20 -11.27
N MET A 128 3.72 -20.43 -10.91
CA MET A 128 4.91 -21.15 -11.41
C MET A 128 4.58 -22.62 -11.66
N THR A 129 5.31 -23.28 -12.56
CA THR A 129 5.14 -24.70 -12.85
C THR A 129 5.78 -25.57 -11.77
N HIS A 130 5.05 -26.56 -11.26
CA HIS A 130 5.54 -27.48 -10.22
C HIS A 130 6.71 -28.33 -10.73
N GLU A 131 7.80 -28.38 -9.95
CA GLU A 131 8.97 -29.19 -10.30
C GLU A 131 8.76 -30.62 -9.83
N ARG A 132 8.30 -31.45 -10.78
CA ARG A 132 8.03 -32.91 -10.69
C ARG A 132 6.70 -33.34 -10.11
#